data_AF-I1YHN2-F1
#
_entry.id   AF-I1YHN2-F1
#
_cell.length_a   1.000
_cell.length_b   1.000
_cell.length_c   1.000
_cell.angle_alpha   90.00
_cell.angle_beta   90.00
_cell.angle_gamma   90.00
#
_symmetry.space_group_name_H-M   'P 1'
#
loop_
_entity.id
_entity.type
_entity.pdbx_description
1 polymer ?
#
loop_
_entity_poly.entity_id
_entity_poly.type
_entity_poly.pdbx_seq_one_letter_code
_entity_poly.pdbx_strand_id
1 'polypeptide(L)' 'MAEEIIRIAREHNIPLHQDSGLTALLKDLELGESVPPVLYQVIAEVLAYAYWVSGKVPERQSKNANSAHDEI' A
#
# COMPACT_ATOMS: atom_id res chain seq x y z
N MET A 1 -4.13 -11.74 20.92
CA MET A 1 -3.55 -11.97 19.57
C MET A 1 -3.14 -10.66 18.89
N ALA A 2 -4.00 -9.63 18.81
CA ALA A 2 -3.61 -8.34 18.21
C ALA A 2 -2.42 -7.65 18.92
N GLU A 3 -2.33 -7.77 20.24
CA GLU A 3 -1.22 -7.21 21.04
C GLU A 3 0.16 -7.76 20.62
N GLU A 4 0.21 -9.03 20.23
CA GLU A 4 1.46 -9.67 19.80
C GLU A 4 1.91 -9.13 18.44
N ILE A 5 0.97 -8.88 17.53
CA ILE A 5 1.23 -8.23 16.24
C ILE A 5 1.80 -6.82 16.46
N ILE A 6 1.21 -6.07 17.40
CA ILE A 6 1.67 -4.71 17.75
C ILE A 6 3.07 -4.76 18.36
N ARG A 7 3.34 -5.72 19.25
CA ARG A 7 4.66 -5.89 19.88
C ARG A 7 5.73 -6.15 18.83
N ILE A 8 5.51 -7.13 17.95
CA ILE A 8 6.45 -7.49 16.88
C ILE A 8 6.65 -6.30 15.91
N ALA A 9 5.58 -5.61 15.52
CA ALA A 9 5.68 -4.44 14.64
C ALA A 9 6.60 -3.35 15.23
N ARG A 10 6.49 -3.09 16.54
CA ARG A 10 7.36 -2.12 17.24
C ARG A 10 8.82 -2.59 17.28
N GLU A 11 9.06 -3.86 17.59
CA GLU A 11 10.41 -4.45 17.62
C GLU A 11 11.12 -4.33 16.26
N HIS A 12 10.36 -4.43 15.17
CA HIS A 12 10.86 -4.32 13.80
C HIS A 12 10.75 -2.91 13.19
N ASN A 13 10.38 -1.89 13.99
CA ASN A 13 10.17 -0.51 13.51
C ASN A 13 9.20 -0.40 12.32
N ILE A 14 8.18 -1.27 12.29
CA ILE A 14 7.10 -1.19 11.31
C ILE A 14 6.13 -0.08 11.76
N PRO A 15 5.86 0.95 10.92
CA PRO A 15 4.91 2.00 11.24
C PRO A 15 3.52 1.45 11.51
N LEU A 16 2.89 1.90 12.59
CA LEU A 16 1.52 1.53 12.97
C LEU A 16 0.59 2.72 12.74
N HIS A 17 -0.49 2.49 12.02
CA HIS A 17 -1.55 3.47 11.81
C HIS A 17 -2.88 2.87 12.26
N GLN A 18 -3.67 3.64 13.01
CA GLN A 18 -4.89 3.16 13.64
C GLN A 18 -6.08 3.89 13.03
N ASP A 19 -6.85 3.17 12.22
CA ASP A 19 -8.06 3.65 11.56
C ASP A 19 -9.17 2.61 11.74
N SER A 20 -10.21 2.96 12.49
CA SER A 20 -11.31 2.05 12.82
C SER A 20 -12.19 1.71 11.63
N GLY A 21 -12.36 2.64 10.67
CA GLY A 21 -13.15 2.43 9.46
C GLY A 21 -12.46 1.45 8.51
N LEU A 22 -11.16 1.66 8.28
CA LEU A 22 -10.35 0.73 7.49
C LEU A 22 -10.24 -0.64 8.16
N THR A 23 -10.06 -0.67 9.48
CA THR A 23 -9.97 -1.93 10.24
C THR A 23 -11.25 -2.75 10.11
N ALA A 24 -12.42 -2.11 10.16
CA ALA A 24 -13.70 -2.80 9.97
C ALA A 24 -13.81 -3.41 8.57
N LEU A 25 -13.40 -2.67 7.53
CA LEU A 25 -13.43 -3.13 6.15
C LEU A 25 -12.48 -4.31 5.89
N LEU A 26 -11.28 -4.28 6.48
CA LEU A 26 -10.28 -5.34 6.32
C LEU A 26 -10.57 -6.58 7.16
N LYS A 27 -11.33 -6.45 8.25
CA LYS A 27 -11.68 -7.56 9.14
C LYS A 27 -12.52 -8.63 8.44
N ASP A 28 -13.29 -8.23 7.43
CA ASP A 28 -14.17 -9.13 6.69
C ASP A 28 -13.40 -9.96 5.63
N LEU A 29 -12.11 -9.68 5.42
CA LEU A 29 -11.25 -10.46 4.53
C LEU A 29 -10.62 -11.64 5.27
N GLU A 30 -10.79 -12.84 4.74
CA GLU A 30 -10.11 -14.01 5.31
C GLU A 30 -8.65 -14.10 4.88
N LEU A 31 -7.81 -14.66 5.75
CA LEU A 31 -6.40 -14.87 5.45
C LEU A 31 -6.24 -15.83 4.28
N GLY A 32 -5.50 -15.40 3.25
CA GLY A 32 -5.25 -16.19 2.05
C GLY A 32 -6.25 -15.94 0.91
N GLU A 33 -7.30 -15.15 1.15
CA GLU A 33 -8.18 -14.71 0.07
C GLU A 33 -7.56 -13.58 -0.75
N SER A 34 -7.90 -13.56 -2.05
CA SER A 34 -7.60 -12.42 -2.88
C SER A 34 -8.48 -11.24 -2.50
N VAL A 35 -7.88 -10.04 -2.42
CA VAL A 35 -8.63 -8.80 -2.21
C VAL A 35 -9.73 -8.66 -3.28
N PRO A 36 -11.00 -8.42 -2.90
CA PRO A 36 -12.08 -8.14 -3.83
C PRO A 36 -11.82 -6.88 -4.66
N PRO A 37 -12.21 -6.82 -5.95
CA PRO A 37 -11.99 -5.66 -6.81
C PRO A 37 -12.54 -4.33 -6.27
N VAL A 38 -13.65 -4.38 -5.53
CA VAL A 38 -14.25 -3.19 -4.89
C VAL A 38 -13.33 -2.52 -3.87
N LEU A 39 -12.37 -3.26 -3.31
CA LEU A 39 -11.43 -2.76 -2.31
C LEU A 39 -10.11 -2.28 -2.91
N TYR A 40 -9.85 -2.47 -4.21
CA TYR A 40 -8.56 -2.16 -4.82
C TYR A 40 -8.15 -0.70 -4.65
N GLN A 41 -9.09 0.23 -4.78
CA GLN A 41 -8.80 1.65 -4.61
C GLN A 41 -8.35 1.97 -3.17
N VAL A 42 -9.06 1.42 -2.18
CA VAL A 42 -8.75 1.63 -0.75
C VAL A 42 -7.39 1.00 -0.42
N ILE A 43 -7.14 -0.23 -0.89
CA ILE A 43 -5.84 -0.88 -0.68
C ILE A 43 -4.71 -0.10 -1.35
N ALA A 44 -4.91 0.43 -2.55
CA ALA A 44 -3.91 1.24 -3.25
C ALA A 44 -3.58 2.52 -2.45
N GLU A 45 -4.57 3.17 -1.86
CA GLU A 45 -4.38 4.35 -1.01
C GLU A 45 -3.57 4.02 0.25
N VAL A 46 -3.91 2.92 0.93
CA VAL A 46 -3.17 2.44 2.12
C VAL A 46 -1.71 2.12 1.77
N LEU A 47 -1.47 1.45 0.64
CA LEU A 47 -0.12 1.15 0.18
C LEU A 47 0.64 2.43 -0.18
N ALA A 48 0.02 3.36 -0.92
CA ALA A 48 0.64 4.65 -1.25
C ALA A 48 1.03 5.43 0.01
N TYR A 49 0.15 5.46 1.00
CA TYR A 49 0.41 6.06 2.31
C TYR A 49 1.58 5.37 3.04
N ALA A 50 1.61 4.03 3.07
CA ALA A 50 2.70 3.29 3.69
C ALA A 50 4.07 3.55 3.02
N TYR A 51 4.08 3.66 1.68
CA TYR A 51 5.27 4.05 0.91
C TYR A 51 5.72 5.48 1.28
N TRP A 52 4.79 6.42 1.32
CA TRP A 52 5.07 7.80 1.71
C TRP A 52 5.64 7.91 3.13
N VAL A 53 5.01 7.25 4.11
CA VAL A 53 5.47 7.24 5.52
C VAL A 53 6.83 6.55 5.67
N SER A 54 7.11 5.54 4.86
CA SER A 54 8.43 4.87 4.86
C SER A 54 9.52 5.64 4.10
N GLY A 55 9.21 6.83 3.57
CA GLY A 55 10.13 7.65 2.77
C GLY A 55 10.46 7.03 1.40
N LYS A 56 9.73 5.98 1.00
CA LYS A 56 9.90 5.29 -0.28
C LYS A 56 8.94 5.92 -1.27
N VAL A 57 9.43 6.78 -2.15
CA VAL A 57 8.64 7.28 -3.27
C VAL A 57 8.99 6.43 -4.49
N PRO A 58 8.00 5.87 -5.21
CA PRO A 58 8.31 5.17 -6.46
C PRO A 58 9.03 6.14 -7.40
N GLU A 59 10.18 5.72 -7.94
CA GLU A 59 10.89 6.49 -8.94
C GLU A 59 9.91 6.78 -10.09
N ARG A 60 9.62 8.07 -10.32
CA ARG A 60 8.83 8.48 -11.47
C ARG A 60 9.63 8.07 -12.70
N GLN A 61 9.27 6.94 -13.31
CA GLN A 61 9.78 6.59 -14.62
C GLN A 61 9.39 7.73 -15.56
N SER A 62 10.38 8.56 -15.91
CA SER A 62 10.28 9.52 -17.00
C SER A 62 9.87 8.72 -18.23
N LYS A 63 8.59 8.77 -18.59
CA LYS A 63 8.18 8.35 -19.92
C LYS A 63 8.89 9.29 -20.88
N ASN A 64 9.92 8.79 -21.55
CA ASN A 64 10.51 9.43 -22.71
C ASN A 64 9.47 9.41 -23.84
N ALA A 65 8.51 10.33 -23.76
CA ALA A 65 7.65 10.72 -24.84
C ALA A 65 8.42 11.73 -25.71
N ASN A 66 9.30 11.21 -26.58
CA ASN A 66 9.75 11.84 -27.83
C ASN A 66 10.90 11.01 -28.41
N SER A 67 10.61 10.21 -29.45
CA SER A 67 11.51 9.86 -30.57
C SER A 67 10.85 8.73 -31.37
N ALA A 68 9.70 9.01 -31.98
CA ALA A 68 9.13 8.16 -33.02
C ALA A 68 8.27 9.01 -33.97
N HIS A 69 8.82 10.12 -34.46
CA HIS A 69 8.32 10.72 -35.69
C HIS A 69 9.50 11.28 -36.49
N ASP A 70 9.66 10.66 -37.66
CA ASP A 70 10.36 11.08 -38.87
C ASP A 70 11.89 11.08 -38.94
N GLU A 71 12.33 10.72 -40.16
CA GLU A 71 13.69 10.42 -40.67
C GLU A 71 14.07 8.93 -40.49
N ILE A 72 14.10 8.06 -41.51
CA ILE A 72 14.28 8.18 -42.97
C ILE A 72 13.51 7.07 -43.67
#